data_AF-A0A523Z353-F1
#
_entry.id   AF-A0A523Z353-F1
#
_cell.length_a   1.000
_cell.length_b   1.000
_cell.length_c   1.000
_cell.angle_alpha   90.00
_cell.angle_beta   90.00
_cell.angle_gamma   90.00
#
_symmetry.space_group_name_H-M   'P 1'
#
loop_
_entity.id
_entity.type
_entity.pdbx_description
1 polymer ?
#
loop_
_entity_poly.entity_id
_entity_poly.type
_entity_poly.pdbx_seq_one_letter_code
_entity_poly.pdbx_strand_id
1 'polypeptide(L)'
;MINKNLVGRCGHYCGACSIYRACADGGELLKVMGKSCPPDRNLYCKGCQVVDETCWPYNHCKRRECLDAKGFEFCYECDEFEKGGCEEWKKLAEGHAKIGMDLRENLLFIKSEGVEKWLEKQDKKWICPSCGKPISEEEKCYQCGAKLR
;
A
#
# COMPACT_ATOMS: atom_id res chain seq x y z
N MET A 1 -3.67 18.98 -2.79
CA MET A 1 -4.18 18.04 -3.82
C MET A 1 -3.90 16.62 -3.34
N ILE A 2 -4.90 15.75 -3.36
CA ILE A 2 -4.77 14.35 -2.92
C ILE A 2 -4.00 13.57 -3.99
N ASN A 3 -2.98 12.81 -3.58
CA ASN A 3 -2.21 11.97 -4.50
C ASN A 3 -2.93 10.63 -4.76
N LYS A 4 -3.67 10.55 -5.86
CA LYS A 4 -4.40 9.33 -6.26
C LYS A 4 -3.50 8.12 -6.48
N ASN A 5 -2.20 8.32 -6.70
CA ASN A 5 -1.29 7.20 -6.92
C ASN A 5 -1.16 6.27 -5.71
N LEU A 6 -1.57 6.72 -4.52
CA LEU A 6 -1.44 5.95 -3.29
C LEU A 6 -2.53 4.91 -3.08
N VAL A 7 -3.54 4.86 -3.95
CA VAL A 7 -4.57 3.82 -3.93
C VAL A 7 -4.04 2.54 -4.56
N GLY A 8 -3.87 1.50 -3.75
CA GLY A 8 -3.54 0.17 -4.21
C GLY A 8 -4.73 -0.48 -4.89
N ARG A 9 -4.50 -1.06 -6.08
CA ARG A 9 -5.53 -1.76 -6.86
C ARG A 9 -6.15 -2.96 -6.12
N CYS A 10 -5.44 -3.49 -5.11
CA CYS A 10 -5.90 -4.55 -4.21
C CYS A 10 -6.50 -4.06 -2.88
N GLY A 11 -6.65 -2.74 -2.68
CA GLY A 11 -7.13 -2.13 -1.44
C GLY A 11 -6.02 -1.67 -0.48
N HIS A 12 -4.76 -1.89 -0.83
CA HIS A 12 -3.63 -1.46 -0.01
C HIS A 12 -3.46 0.06 -0.06
N TYR A 13 -3.13 0.70 1.06
CA TYR A 13 -2.83 2.12 1.10
C TYR A 13 -1.31 2.36 1.04
N CYS A 14 -0.81 2.76 -0.13
CA CYS A 14 0.64 2.93 -0.33
C CYS A 14 1.24 4.02 0.55
N GLY A 15 0.43 4.98 1.03
CA GLY A 15 0.90 5.97 1.99
C GLY A 15 1.35 5.35 3.33
N ALA A 16 1.05 4.08 3.60
CA ALA A 16 1.60 3.32 4.73
C ALA A 16 2.69 2.31 4.31
N CYS A 17 2.91 2.05 3.03
CA CYS A 17 3.91 1.09 2.57
C CYS A 17 5.32 1.53 2.97
N SER A 18 6.11 0.66 3.62
CA SER A 18 7.49 0.97 4.03
C SER A 18 8.39 1.39 2.84
N ILE A 19 8.20 0.81 1.65
CA ILE A 19 8.96 1.18 0.44
C ILE A 19 8.60 2.60 -0.01
N TYR A 20 7.31 2.92 -0.08
CA TYR A 20 6.86 4.26 -0.46
C TYR A 20 7.32 5.30 0.56
N ARG A 21 7.12 5.04 1.86
CA ARG A 21 7.57 5.93 2.95
C ARG A 21 9.07 6.14 2.93
N ALA A 22 9.86 5.09 2.68
CA ALA A 22 11.32 5.20 2.54
C ALA A 22 11.69 6.20 1.43
N CYS A 23 11.07 6.09 0.26
CA CYS A 23 11.34 6.97 -0.87
C CYS A 23 10.84 8.41 -0.63
N ALA A 24 9.67 8.55 -0.02
CA ALA A 24 9.02 9.85 0.21
C ALA A 24 9.68 10.65 1.34
N ASP A 25 10.10 9.99 2.41
CA ASP A 25 10.62 10.66 3.61
C ASP A 25 12.14 10.60 3.75
N GLY A 26 12.79 9.67 3.08
CA GLY A 26 14.22 9.43 3.23
C GLY A 26 14.60 8.91 4.62
N GLY A 27 15.74 9.40 5.12
CA GLY A 27 16.20 9.14 6.48
C GLY A 27 16.58 7.68 6.74
N GLU A 28 16.33 7.20 7.96
CA GLU A 28 16.74 5.86 8.39
C GLU A 28 15.97 4.76 7.65
N LEU A 29 14.68 4.96 7.38
CA LEU A 29 13.88 3.98 6.65
C LEU A 29 14.42 3.76 5.23
N LEU A 30 14.87 4.81 4.55
CA LEU A 30 15.55 4.69 3.26
C LEU A 30 16.85 3.89 3.35
N LYS A 31 17.67 4.09 4.38
CA LYS A 31 18.90 3.32 4.57
C LYS A 31 18.61 1.84 4.82
N VAL A 32 17.62 1.54 5.64
CA VAL A 32 17.21 0.16 5.95
C VAL A 32 16.67 -0.52 4.70
N MET A 33 15.71 0.12 4.01
CA MET A 33 15.16 -0.42 2.77
C MET A 33 16.21 -0.52 1.66
N GLY A 34 17.18 0.39 1.60
CA GLY A 34 18.26 0.37 0.61
C GLY A 34 19.18 -0.83 0.75
N LYS A 35 19.42 -1.31 1.98
CA LYS A 35 20.16 -2.55 2.24
C LYS A 35 19.39 -3.80 1.83
N SER A 36 18.06 -3.74 1.91
CA SER A 36 17.17 -4.84 1.54
C SER A 36 16.78 -4.82 0.05
N CYS A 37 17.00 -3.71 -0.64
CA CYS A 37 16.70 -3.56 -2.06
C CYS A 37 17.64 -4.46 -2.88
N PRO A 38 17.11 -5.40 -3.68
CA PRO A 38 17.91 -6.20 -4.58
C PRO A 38 18.75 -5.35 -5.54
N PRO A 39 19.96 -5.77 -5.90
CA PRO A 39 20.88 -4.99 -6.73
C PRO A 39 20.39 -4.81 -8.18
N ASP A 40 19.45 -5.63 -8.63
CA ASP A 40 18.78 -5.52 -9.94
C ASP A 40 17.65 -4.47 -9.94
N ARG A 41 17.51 -3.68 -8.87
CA ARG A 41 16.38 -2.75 -8.68
C ARG A 41 16.81 -1.43 -8.07
N ASN A 42 16.02 -0.41 -8.33
CA ASN A 42 16.13 0.87 -7.65
C ASN A 42 15.12 0.94 -6.50
N LEU A 43 15.55 1.47 -5.36
CA LEU A 43 14.65 1.83 -4.27
C LEU A 43 13.92 3.12 -4.65
N TYR A 44 12.92 2.96 -5.51
CA TYR A 44 12.07 4.03 -5.99
C TYR A 44 10.61 3.59 -5.93
N CYS A 45 9.72 4.48 -5.54
CA CYS A 45 8.28 4.23 -5.55
C CYS A 45 7.50 5.54 -5.50
N LYS A 46 6.52 5.70 -6.39
CA LYS A 46 5.61 6.85 -6.45
C LYS A 46 4.14 6.51 -6.14
N GLY A 47 3.87 5.28 -5.72
CA GLY A 47 2.53 4.75 -5.45
C GLY A 47 2.06 3.72 -6.48
N CYS A 48 1.07 2.92 -6.11
CA CYS A 48 0.59 1.76 -6.86
C CYS A 48 0.12 2.06 -8.29
N GLN A 49 -0.45 3.25 -8.55
CA GLN A 49 -1.02 3.58 -9.86
C GLN A 49 0.02 3.98 -10.91
N VAL A 50 1.27 4.21 -10.50
CA VAL A 50 2.36 4.67 -11.39
C VAL A 50 3.61 3.81 -11.20
N VAL A 51 3.44 2.55 -10.85
CA VAL A 51 4.54 1.59 -10.68
C VAL A 51 5.09 1.23 -12.05
N ASP A 52 6.35 1.59 -12.31
CA ASP A 52 7.13 1.23 -13.50
C ASP A 52 8.33 0.34 -13.14
N GLU A 53 9.09 -0.12 -14.14
CA GLU A 53 10.24 -1.03 -13.98
C GLU A 53 11.33 -0.56 -13.01
N THR A 54 11.38 0.73 -12.70
CA THR A 54 12.33 1.28 -11.73
C THR A 54 11.86 1.09 -10.29
N CYS A 55 10.58 0.77 -10.10
CA CYS A 55 9.95 0.63 -8.80
C CYS A 55 10.13 -0.80 -8.26
N TRP A 56 10.63 -0.93 -7.02
CA TRP A 56 10.96 -2.25 -6.45
C TRP A 56 9.80 -3.29 -6.52
N PRO A 57 8.54 -2.94 -6.21
CA PRO A 57 7.41 -3.88 -6.36
C PRO A 57 7.04 -4.26 -7.82
N TYR A 58 7.60 -3.61 -8.85
CA TYR A 58 7.12 -3.73 -10.22
C TYR A 58 7.12 -5.17 -10.75
N ASN A 59 8.25 -5.86 -10.74
CA ASN A 59 8.33 -7.23 -11.28
C ASN A 59 7.77 -8.32 -10.34
N HIS A 60 7.15 -7.93 -9.22
CA HIS A 60 6.78 -8.87 -8.16
C HIS A 60 5.36 -8.69 -7.62
N CYS A 61 4.59 -7.79 -8.22
CA CYS A 61 3.19 -7.62 -7.87
C CYS A 61 2.30 -8.50 -8.76
N LYS A 62 2.19 -9.79 -8.39
CA LYS A 62 1.27 -10.75 -9.05
C LYS A 62 -0.17 -10.24 -9.15
N ARG A 63 -0.59 -9.37 -8.22
CA ARG A 63 -1.92 -8.76 -8.22
C ARG A 63 -2.09 -7.75 -9.37
N ARG A 64 -1.05 -6.96 -9.66
CA ARG A 64 -1.06 -6.04 -10.79
C ARG A 64 -1.16 -6.83 -12.10
N GLU A 65 -0.30 -7.82 -12.28
CA GLU A 65 -0.32 -8.71 -13.46
C GLU A 65 -1.69 -9.38 -13.67
N CYS A 66 -2.30 -9.89 -12.60
CA CYS A 66 -3.63 -10.49 -12.64
C CYS A 66 -4.71 -9.49 -13.08
N LEU A 67 -4.69 -8.27 -12.55
CA LEU A 67 -5.66 -7.24 -12.91
C LEU A 67 -5.45 -6.72 -14.33
N ASP A 68 -4.20 -6.53 -14.75
CA ASP A 68 -3.85 -6.14 -16.12
C ASP A 68 -4.34 -7.18 -17.14
N ALA A 69 -4.10 -8.47 -16.87
CA ALA A 69 -4.56 -9.57 -17.72
C ALA A 69 -6.10 -9.66 -17.81
N LYS A 70 -6.81 -9.22 -16.77
CA LYS A 70 -8.28 -9.18 -16.72
C LYS A 70 -8.89 -7.86 -17.19
N GLY A 71 -8.07 -6.83 -17.44
CA GLY A 71 -8.54 -5.49 -17.80
C GLY A 71 -9.26 -4.76 -16.67
N PHE A 72 -8.97 -5.09 -15.41
CA PHE A 72 -9.58 -4.45 -14.23
C PHE A 72 -8.66 -3.41 -13.62
N GLU A 73 -9.21 -2.30 -13.16
CA GLU A 73 -8.47 -1.30 -12.37
C GLU A 73 -8.32 -1.77 -10.93
N PHE A 74 -9.36 -2.36 -10.33
CA PHE A 74 -9.40 -2.80 -8.93
C PHE A 74 -9.87 -4.24 -8.77
N CYS A 75 -9.46 -4.88 -7.67
CA CYS A 75 -9.92 -6.23 -7.34
C CYS A 75 -11.44 -6.33 -7.15
N TYR A 76 -12.13 -5.25 -6.75
CA TYR A 76 -13.59 -5.26 -6.58
C TYR A 76 -14.38 -5.42 -7.90
N GLU A 77 -13.71 -5.27 -9.04
CA GLU A 77 -14.34 -5.48 -10.36
C GLU A 77 -14.36 -6.97 -10.74
N CYS A 78 -13.64 -7.82 -10.00
CA CYS A 78 -13.60 -9.25 -10.26
C CYS A 78 -14.71 -9.98 -9.50
N ASP A 79 -15.56 -10.71 -10.23
CA ASP A 79 -16.58 -11.61 -9.68
C ASP A 79 -16.07 -12.57 -8.62
N GLU A 80 -14.86 -13.10 -8.81
CA GLU A 80 -14.22 -14.04 -7.89
C GLU A 80 -13.90 -13.38 -6.55
N PHE A 81 -13.52 -12.10 -6.55
CA PHE A 81 -13.33 -11.33 -5.31
C PHE A 81 -14.67 -11.04 -4.62
N GLU A 82 -15.68 -10.63 -5.39
CA GLU A 82 -17.02 -10.30 -4.87
C GLU A 82 -17.65 -11.52 -4.17
N LYS A 83 -17.60 -12.68 -4.85
CA LYS A 83 -18.07 -13.98 -4.33
C LYS A 83 -17.16 -14.56 -3.23
N GLY A 84 -16.02 -13.92 -2.94
CA GLY A 84 -15.07 -14.39 -1.94
C GLY A 84 -14.38 -15.70 -2.31
N GLY A 85 -14.15 -15.97 -3.60
CA GLY A 85 -13.41 -17.14 -4.10
C GLY A 85 -11.93 -16.89 -4.36
N CYS A 86 -11.46 -15.64 -4.37
CA CYS A 86 -10.08 -15.32 -4.76
C CYS A 86 -9.08 -15.61 -3.62
N GLU A 87 -8.55 -16.84 -3.56
CA GLU A 87 -7.64 -17.30 -2.51
C GLU A 87 -6.33 -16.50 -2.44
N GLU A 88 -5.78 -16.10 -3.58
CA GLU A 88 -4.56 -15.28 -3.61
C GLU A 88 -4.76 -13.88 -3.03
N TRP A 89 -5.96 -13.31 -3.20
CA TRP A 89 -6.32 -12.06 -2.57
C TRP A 89 -6.59 -12.25 -1.07
N LYS A 90 -7.25 -13.34 -0.66
CA LYS A 90 -7.51 -13.63 0.77
C LYS A 90 -6.22 -13.74 1.57
N LYS A 91 -5.22 -14.51 1.08
CA LYS A 91 -3.90 -14.62 1.72
C LYS A 91 -3.23 -13.26 1.90
N LEU A 92 -3.36 -12.38 0.90
CA LEU A 92 -2.87 -11.01 0.99
C LEU A 92 -3.58 -10.22 2.10
N ALA A 93 -4.91 -10.30 2.13
CA ALA A 93 -5.75 -9.61 3.11
C ALA A 93 -5.47 -10.06 4.55
N GLU A 94 -5.27 -11.37 4.78
CA GLU A 94 -4.90 -11.92 6.09
C GLU A 94 -3.58 -11.34 6.62
N GLY A 95 -2.57 -11.18 5.75
CA GLY A 95 -1.31 -10.54 6.12
C GLY A 95 -1.49 -9.08 6.52
N HIS A 96 -2.30 -8.34 5.77
CA HIS A 96 -2.57 -6.91 6.02
C HIS A 96 -3.46 -6.68 7.25
N ALA A 97 -4.36 -7.63 7.58
CA ALA A 97 -5.17 -7.55 8.77
C ALA A 97 -4.32 -7.54 10.06
N LYS A 98 -3.19 -8.27 10.07
CA LYS A 98 -2.25 -8.31 11.21
C LYS A 98 -1.62 -6.94 11.52
N ILE A 99 -1.53 -6.08 10.52
CA ILE A 99 -1.01 -4.71 10.64
C ILE A 99 -2.14 -3.66 10.68
N GLY A 100 -3.38 -4.08 10.89
CA GLY A 100 -4.54 -3.19 11.01
C GLY A 100 -5.02 -2.58 9.67
N MET A 101 -4.65 -3.17 8.53
CA MET A 101 -5.12 -2.75 7.21
C MET A 101 -6.13 -3.76 6.65
N ASP A 102 -7.42 -3.42 6.72
CA ASP A 102 -8.48 -4.24 6.11
C ASP A 102 -8.61 -3.92 4.61
N LEU A 103 -8.09 -4.82 3.78
CA LEU A 103 -8.13 -4.64 2.33
C LEU A 103 -9.54 -4.76 1.75
N ARG A 104 -10.43 -5.55 2.37
CA ARG A 104 -11.81 -5.70 1.87
C ARG A 104 -12.59 -4.43 2.15
N GLU A 105 -12.52 -3.93 3.39
CA GLU A 105 -13.16 -2.66 3.78
C GLU A 105 -12.67 -1.53 2.87
N ASN A 106 -11.35 -1.48 2.61
CA ASN A 106 -10.77 -0.47 1.74
C ASN A 106 -11.34 -0.54 0.31
N LEU A 107 -11.36 -1.72 -0.32
CA LEU A 107 -11.92 -1.88 -1.67
C LEU A 107 -13.41 -1.54 -1.74
N LEU A 108 -14.19 -1.97 -0.76
CA LEU A 108 -15.63 -1.67 -0.72
C LEU A 108 -15.88 -0.18 -0.51
N PHE A 109 -15.10 0.48 0.33
CA PHE A 109 -15.18 1.93 0.51
C PHE A 109 -14.79 2.67 -0.78
N ILE A 110 -13.72 2.27 -1.47
CA ILE A 110 -13.32 2.88 -2.74
C ILE A 110 -14.46 2.74 -3.76
N LYS A 111 -15.09 1.55 -3.84
CA LYS A 111 -16.22 1.28 -4.74
C LYS A 111 -17.46 2.15 -4.44
N SER A 112 -17.78 2.38 -3.16
CA SER A 112 -19.00 3.10 -2.76
C SER A 112 -18.82 4.62 -2.65
N GLU A 113 -17.69 5.08 -2.13
CA GLU A 113 -17.44 6.47 -1.75
C GLU A 113 -16.36 7.16 -2.60
N GLY A 114 -15.62 6.39 -3.40
CA GLY A 114 -14.58 6.87 -4.29
C GLY A 114 -13.19 6.99 -3.65
N VAL A 115 -12.19 7.08 -4.53
CA VAL A 115 -10.76 7.10 -4.18
C VAL A 115 -10.38 8.28 -3.30
N GLU A 116 -10.90 9.49 -3.58
CA GLU A 116 -10.49 10.71 -2.86
C GLU A 116 -10.87 10.67 -1.38
N LYS A 117 -12.15 10.38 -1.09
CA LYS A 117 -12.63 10.24 0.30
C LYS A 117 -11.90 9.12 1.03
N TRP A 118 -11.62 8.02 0.34
CA TRP A 118 -10.86 6.92 0.93
C TRP A 118 -9.43 7.33 1.29
N LEU A 119 -8.74 8.05 0.40
CA LEU A 119 -7.39 8.55 0.67
C LEU A 119 -7.37 9.51 1.86
N GLU A 120 -8.32 10.44 1.95
CA GLU A 120 -8.41 11.33 3.12
C GLU A 120 -8.61 10.56 4.43
N LYS A 121 -9.42 9.49 4.41
CA LYS A 121 -9.64 8.61 5.57
C LYS A 121 -8.36 7.87 5.95
N GLN A 122 -7.63 7.32 4.97
CA GLN A 122 -6.39 6.59 5.24
C GLN A 122 -5.26 7.53 5.68
N ASP A 123 -5.10 8.68 5.03
CA ASP A 123 -4.10 9.70 5.39
C ASP A 123 -4.19 10.07 6.88
N LYS A 124 -5.41 10.17 7.43
CA LYS A 124 -5.63 10.44 8.87
C LYS A 124 -5.35 9.23 9.76
N LYS A 125 -5.69 8.02 9.30
CA LYS A 125 -5.49 6.76 10.04
C LYS A 125 -4.00 6.45 10.25
N TRP A 126 -3.17 6.78 9.27
CA TRP A 126 -1.75 6.40 9.23
C TRP A 126 -0.82 7.54 9.67
N ILE A 127 -1.13 8.16 10.81
CA ILE A 127 -0.33 9.23 11.43
C ILE A 127 0.15 8.80 12.82
N CYS A 128 1.40 9.10 13.13
CA CYS A 128 1.96 8.88 14.46
C CYS A 128 1.27 9.82 15.47
N PRO A 129 0.66 9.31 16.55
CA PRO A 129 0.02 10.17 17.56
C PRO A 129 1.03 11.00 18.36
N SER A 130 2.30 10.58 18.43
CA SER A 130 3.34 11.27 19.20
C SER A 130 4.01 12.42 18.43
N CYS A 131 4.22 12.28 17.13
CA CYS A 131 4.94 13.30 16.34
C CYS A 131 4.16 13.87 15.15
N GLY A 132 2.94 13.38 14.88
CA GLY A 132 2.09 13.87 13.79
C GLY A 132 2.59 13.54 12.38
N LYS A 133 3.70 12.82 12.22
CA LYS A 133 4.23 12.41 10.91
C LYS A 133 3.57 11.12 10.42
N PRO A 134 3.49 10.89 9.10
CA PRO A 134 2.92 9.64 8.60
C PRO A 134 3.76 8.42 8.97
N ILE A 135 3.08 7.33 9.27
CA ILE A 135 3.68 6.06 9.69
C ILE A 135 3.59 5.02 8.58
N SER A 136 4.38 3.97 8.72
CA SER A 136 4.34 2.80 7.85
C SER A 136 3.72 1.62 8.59
N GLU A 137 3.78 0.44 7.98
CA GLU A 137 3.24 -0.81 8.52
C GLU A 137 4.01 -1.33 9.75
N GLU A 138 5.16 -0.73 10.06
CA GLU A 138 6.06 -1.05 11.17
C GLU A 138 5.41 -0.83 12.55
N GLU A 139 5.84 -1.59 13.55
CA GLU A 139 5.35 -1.48 14.95
C GLU A 139 5.84 -0.22 15.67
N LYS A 140 6.91 0.41 15.15
CA LYS A 140 7.50 1.63 15.69
C LYS A 140 7.51 2.73 14.64
N CYS A 141 7.30 3.96 15.08
CA CYS A 141 7.46 5.12 14.22
C CYS A 141 8.93 5.29 13.82
N TYR A 142 9.25 5.08 12.54
CA TYR A 142 10.61 5.26 12.00
C TYR A 142 11.11 6.72 12.03
N GLN A 143 10.24 7.66 12.41
CA GLN A 143 10.59 9.08 12.54
C GLN A 143 10.95 9.48 13.98
N CYS A 144 10.21 9.00 14.99
CA CYS A 144 10.40 9.43 16.38
C CYS A 144 10.60 8.28 17.39
N GLY A 145 10.56 7.02 16.94
CA GLY A 145 10.78 5.82 17.75
C GLY A 145 9.60 5.40 18.64
N ALA A 146 8.48 6.15 18.65
CA ALA A 146 7.31 5.81 19.44
C ALA A 146 6.72 4.45 19.03
N LYS A 147 6.28 3.67 20.02
CA LYS A 147 5.55 2.41 19.80
C LYS A 147 4.16 2.72 19.25
N LEU A 148 3.78 2.10 18.14
CA LEU A 148 2.50 2.29 17.46
C LEU A 148 1.51 1.16 17.78
N ARG A 149 2.03 -0.05 18.06
CA ARG A 149 1.29 -1.28 18.34
C ARG A 149 2.08 -2.12 19.33
#